data_AF-A0A7V9GAH6-F1
#
_entry.id   AF-A0A7V9GAH6-F1
#
_cell.length_a   1.000
_cell.length_b   1.000
_cell.length_c   1.000
_cell.angle_alpha   90.00
_cell.angle_beta   90.00
_cell.angle_gamma   90.00
#
_symmetry.space_group_name_H-M   'P 1'
#
loop_
_entity.id
_entity.type
_entity.pdbx_description
1 polymer ?
#
loop_
_entity_poly.entity_id
_entity_poly.type
_entity_poly.pdbx_seq_one_letter_code
_entity_poly.pdbx_strand_id
1 'polypeptide(L)'
;MESIIVEIQPAKVFGLREKLAAYLELTKPRIAFLLVLTSAAGFYLGSDKSFNGMLFINAMVGITLLAFGVATLNQVWERKTDALMERTAKRPLVIGSITTNEALFFGVSQCAVAEIYLTFLVNPLTAILGLIVIIGYLLLYTPLKTRTSASTAIGALPGALPPLMGWT
;
A
#
# COMPACT_ATOMS: atom_id res chain seq x y z
N MET A 1 -20.12 43.00 20.68
CA MET A 1 -19.84 42.24 19.44
C MET A 1 -18.40 41.77 19.55
N GLU A 2 -18.17 40.63 20.22
CA GLU A 2 -16.84 40.05 20.36
C GLU A 2 -16.40 39.53 18.99
N SER A 3 -15.39 40.15 18.42
CA SER A 3 -14.70 39.65 17.24
C SER A 3 -14.04 38.33 17.62
N ILE A 4 -14.55 37.21 17.10
CA ILE A 4 -13.86 35.92 17.14
C ILE A 4 -12.60 36.09 16.30
N ILE A 5 -11.48 36.36 16.96
CA ILE A 5 -10.17 36.32 16.34
C ILE A 5 -9.89 34.84 16.10
N VAL A 6 -10.11 34.38 14.87
CA VAL A 6 -9.66 33.06 14.45
C VAL A 6 -8.15 33.11 14.45
N GLU A 7 -7.54 32.63 15.54
CA GLU A 7 -6.10 32.49 15.66
C GLU A 7 -5.66 31.47 14.61
N ILE A 8 -5.15 31.97 13.47
CA ILE A 8 -4.62 31.13 12.41
C ILE A 8 -3.37 30.47 12.97
N GLN A 9 -3.51 29.23 13.45
CA GLN A 9 -2.36 28.44 13.86
C GLN A 9 -1.37 28.39 12.68
N PRO A 10 -0.09 28.74 12.90
CA PRO A 10 0.90 28.70 11.83
C PRO A 10 0.95 27.29 11.27
N ALA A 11 0.98 27.19 9.93
CA ALA A 11 1.12 25.90 9.26
C ALA A 11 2.33 25.16 9.84
N LYS A 12 2.09 23.96 10.39
CA LYS A 12 3.14 23.16 11.01
C LYS A 12 4.21 22.85 9.96
N VAL A 13 5.40 23.39 10.13
CA VAL A 13 6.53 23.16 9.22
C VAL A 13 7.21 21.85 9.62
N PHE A 14 7.21 20.88 8.72
CA PHE A 14 7.84 19.59 8.95
C PHE A 14 9.27 19.57 8.39
N GLY A 15 10.21 19.09 9.20
CA GLY A 15 11.60 18.91 8.77
C GLY A 15 11.77 17.76 7.77
N LEU A 16 12.93 17.70 7.09
CA LEU A 16 13.22 16.65 6.09
C LEU A 16 13.13 15.24 6.70
N ARG A 17 13.67 15.05 7.92
CA ARG A 17 13.61 13.76 8.63
C ARG A 17 12.18 13.33 8.93
N GLU A 18 11.32 14.27 9.31
CA GLU A 18 9.91 14.02 9.61
C GLU A 18 9.13 13.68 8.33
N LYS A 19 9.42 14.36 7.22
CA LYS A 19 8.86 14.02 5.91
C LYS A 19 9.27 12.62 5.46
N LEU A 20 10.55 12.24 5.59
CA LEU A 20 11.02 10.90 5.24
C LEU A 20 10.36 9.82 6.10
N ALA A 21 10.26 10.05 7.43
CA ALA A 21 9.55 9.15 8.32
C ALA A 21 8.06 9.02 7.95
N ALA A 22 7.43 10.13 7.56
CA ALA A 22 6.06 10.14 7.08
C ALA A 22 5.87 9.31 5.80
N TYR A 23 6.80 9.39 4.83
CA TYR A 23 6.75 8.54 3.63
C TYR A 23 6.90 7.06 3.97
N LEU A 24 7.80 6.71 4.89
CA LEU A 24 7.94 5.34 5.38
C LEU A 24 6.70 4.85 6.13
N GLU A 25 5.99 5.74 6.83
CA GLU A 25 4.74 5.36 7.49
C GLU A 25 3.60 5.11 6.49
N LEU A 26 3.59 5.82 5.35
CA LEU A 26 2.63 5.60 4.26
C LEU A 26 2.73 4.20 3.66
N THR A 27 3.94 3.62 3.62
CA THR A 27 4.13 2.29 3.02
C THR A 27 3.73 1.12 3.92
N LYS A 28 3.42 1.37 5.20
CA LYS A 28 3.02 0.35 6.19
C LYS A 28 3.95 -0.89 6.19
N PRO A 29 5.25 -0.73 6.51
CA PRO A 29 6.26 -1.79 6.35
C PRO A 29 5.94 -3.08 7.10
N ARG A 30 5.27 -2.99 8.27
CA ARG A 30 4.85 -4.17 9.03
C ARG A 30 3.82 -5.03 8.27
N ILE A 31 2.90 -4.40 7.55
CA ILE A 31 1.90 -5.13 6.75
C ILE A 31 2.58 -5.72 5.52
N ALA A 32 3.39 -4.93 4.82
CA ALA A 32 4.14 -5.41 3.67
C ALA A 32 5.02 -6.62 4.02
N PHE A 33 5.69 -6.61 5.18
CA PHE A 33 6.48 -7.75 5.65
C PHE A 33 5.66 -9.03 5.76
N LEU A 34 4.43 -8.97 6.29
CA LEU A 34 3.57 -10.15 6.38
C LEU A 34 3.15 -10.67 5.00
N LEU A 35 2.88 -9.79 4.04
CA LEU A 35 2.57 -10.18 2.66
C LEU A 35 3.77 -10.83 1.99
N VAL A 36 4.96 -10.25 2.16
CA VAL A 36 6.21 -10.78 1.61
C VAL A 36 6.54 -12.13 2.24
N LEU A 37 6.31 -12.31 3.54
CA LEU A 37 6.52 -13.58 4.22
C LEU A 37 5.63 -14.69 3.64
N THR A 38 4.35 -14.40 3.38
CA THR A 38 3.45 -15.39 2.79
C THR A 38 3.75 -15.63 1.30
N SER A 39 4.18 -14.60 0.57
CA SER A 39 4.72 -14.75 -0.78
C SER A 39 5.97 -15.61 -0.83
N ALA A 40 6.89 -15.45 0.13
CA ALA A 40 8.10 -16.27 0.22
C ALA A 40 7.77 -17.75 0.43
N ALA A 41 6.77 -18.04 1.29
CA ALA A 41 6.26 -19.39 1.48
C ALA A 41 5.63 -19.93 0.18
N GLY A 42 4.82 -19.12 -0.52
CA GLY A 42 4.25 -19.47 -1.82
C GLY A 42 5.31 -19.78 -2.87
N PHE A 43 6.36 -18.95 -2.95
CA PHE A 43 7.49 -19.16 -3.84
C PHE A 43 8.21 -20.46 -3.56
N TYR A 44 8.51 -20.74 -2.29
CA TYR A 44 9.17 -21.99 -1.91
C TYR A 44 8.33 -23.22 -2.29
N LEU A 45 7.00 -23.16 -2.12
CA LEU A 45 6.11 -24.26 -2.49
C LEU A 45 5.95 -24.43 -4.01
N GLY A 46 6.02 -23.33 -4.78
CA GLY A 46 5.99 -23.35 -6.24
C GLY A 46 7.35 -23.60 -6.89
N SER A 47 8.44 -23.59 -6.10
CA SER A 47 9.78 -23.87 -6.57
C SER A 47 9.90 -25.37 -6.89
N ASP A 48 10.09 -25.70 -8.16
CA ASP A 48 10.52 -27.04 -8.57
C ASP A 48 11.92 -27.38 -8.02
N LYS A 49 12.49 -28.54 -8.39
CA LYS A 49 13.76 -29.11 -7.87
C LYS A 49 14.97 -28.17 -7.83
N SER A 50 14.93 -27.00 -8.48
CA SER A 50 15.97 -25.96 -8.41
C SER A 50 15.40 -24.61 -7.92
N PHE A 51 15.78 -24.20 -6.72
CA PHE A 51 15.47 -22.89 -6.19
C PHE A 51 16.29 -21.79 -6.87
N ASN A 52 15.63 -20.87 -7.58
CA ASN A 52 16.28 -19.72 -8.21
C ASN A 52 16.31 -18.52 -7.25
N GLY A 53 17.43 -18.32 -6.57
CA GLY A 53 17.59 -17.24 -5.59
C GLY A 53 17.49 -15.82 -6.18
N MET A 54 17.88 -15.62 -7.44
CA MET A 54 17.75 -14.30 -8.08
C MET A 54 16.28 -13.97 -8.37
N LEU A 55 15.53 -14.95 -8.90
CA LEU A 55 14.09 -14.80 -9.13
C LEU A 55 13.35 -14.57 -7.81
N PHE A 56 13.71 -15.30 -6.76
CA PHE A 56 13.16 -15.10 -5.41
C PHE A 56 13.34 -13.66 -4.93
N ILE A 57 14.56 -13.11 -5.01
CA ILE A 57 14.84 -11.74 -4.58
C ILE A 57 14.02 -10.74 -5.41
N ASN A 58 13.98 -10.90 -6.73
CA ASN A 58 13.19 -10.03 -7.61
C ASN A 58 11.70 -10.09 -7.26
N ALA A 59 11.14 -11.28 -7.04
CA ALA A 59 9.74 -11.46 -6.64
C ALA A 59 9.44 -10.76 -5.32
N MET A 60 10.27 -10.95 -4.29
CA MET A 60 10.06 -10.32 -2.99
C MET A 60 10.16 -8.79 -3.07
N VAL A 61 11.10 -8.25 -3.85
CA VAL A 61 11.24 -6.80 -4.07
C VAL A 61 10.01 -6.24 -4.79
N GLY A 62 9.58 -6.86 -5.89
CA GLY A 62 8.41 -6.42 -6.65
C GLY A 62 7.12 -6.44 -5.83
N ILE A 63 6.89 -7.51 -5.07
CA ILE A 63 5.73 -7.65 -4.18
C ILE A 63 5.79 -6.61 -3.03
N THR A 64 6.97 -6.34 -2.48
CA THR A 64 7.15 -5.29 -1.46
C THR A 64 6.78 -3.91 -2.02
N LEU A 65 7.28 -3.57 -3.21
CA LEU A 65 6.99 -2.29 -3.87
C LEU A 65 5.49 -2.15 -4.16
N LEU A 66 4.85 -3.21 -4.62
CA LEU A 66 3.41 -3.24 -4.85
C LEU A 66 2.63 -2.99 -3.55
N ALA A 67 2.99 -3.70 -2.47
CA ALA A 67 2.37 -3.54 -1.16
C ALA A 67 2.51 -2.11 -0.62
N PHE A 68 3.67 -1.49 -0.81
CA PHE A 68 3.92 -0.10 -0.42
C PHE A 68 3.03 0.89 -1.17
N GLY A 69 2.91 0.72 -2.49
CA GLY A 69 2.05 1.57 -3.32
C GLY A 69 0.58 1.43 -2.94
N VAL A 70 0.08 0.19 -2.82
CA VAL A 70 -1.30 -0.08 -2.42
C VAL A 70 -1.61 0.47 -1.02
N ALA A 71 -0.71 0.30 -0.05
CA ALA A 71 -0.89 0.84 1.30
C ALA A 71 -0.92 2.37 1.33
N THR A 72 -0.11 3.02 0.49
CA THR A 72 -0.09 4.48 0.35
C THR A 72 -1.40 4.98 -0.27
N LEU A 73 -1.83 4.38 -1.38
CA LEU A 73 -3.05 4.77 -2.09
C LEU A 73 -4.32 4.50 -1.27
N ASN A 74 -4.33 3.43 -0.47
CA ASN A 74 -5.40 3.18 0.47
C ASN A 74 -5.53 4.31 1.51
N GLN A 75 -4.43 4.79 2.07
CA GLN A 75 -4.45 5.93 3.00
C GLN A 75 -4.89 7.24 2.34
N VAL A 76 -4.59 7.43 1.05
CA VAL A 76 -5.13 8.55 0.27
C VAL A 76 -6.65 8.47 0.18
N TRP A 77 -7.20 7.29 -0.11
CA TRP A 77 -8.65 7.06 -0.18
C TRP A 77 -9.33 7.24 1.19
N GLU A 78 -8.69 6.76 2.25
CA GLU A 78 -9.23 6.76 3.62
C GLU A 78 -9.05 8.08 4.36
N ARG A 79 -8.31 9.06 3.81
CA ARG A 79 -7.90 10.31 4.49
C ARG A 79 -9.02 10.98 5.32
N LYS A 80 -10.22 11.12 4.74
CA LYS A 80 -11.35 11.78 5.42
C LYS A 80 -11.88 10.96 6.59
N THR A 81 -12.03 9.64 6.40
CA THR A 81 -12.51 8.74 7.45
C THR A 81 -11.46 8.59 8.55
N ASP A 82 -10.17 8.56 8.19
CA ASP A 82 -9.08 8.47 9.15
C ASP A 82 -9.02 9.66 10.10
N ALA A 83 -9.39 10.86 9.62
CA ALA A 83 -9.47 12.05 10.45
C ALA A 83 -10.52 11.95 11.57
N LEU A 84 -11.51 11.06 11.42
CA LEU A 84 -12.60 10.87 12.38
C LEU A 84 -12.32 9.77 13.42
N MET A 85 -11.17 9.07 13.31
CA MET A 85 -10.85 7.91 14.15
C MET A 85 -9.63 8.20 15.01
N GLU A 86 -9.73 8.04 16.34
CA GLU A 86 -8.61 8.27 17.26
C GLU A 86 -7.33 7.50 16.86
N ARG A 87 -7.51 6.25 16.42
CA ARG A 87 -6.42 5.37 15.98
C ARG A 87 -5.67 5.90 14.74
N THR A 88 -6.33 6.59 13.83
CA THR A 88 -5.76 6.99 12.53
C THR A 88 -5.72 8.50 12.29
N ALA A 89 -6.22 9.31 13.22
CA ALA A 89 -6.20 10.76 13.19
C ALA A 89 -4.78 11.35 13.18
N LYS A 90 -3.78 10.56 13.59
CA LYS A 90 -2.35 10.95 13.58
C LYS A 90 -1.60 10.54 12.31
N ARG A 91 -2.26 9.90 11.33
CA ARG A 91 -1.60 9.49 10.07
C ARG A 91 -1.02 10.72 9.34
N PRO A 92 0.12 10.58 8.64
CA PRO A 92 0.78 11.66 7.90
C PRO A 92 -0.13 12.51 7.01
N LEU A 93 -1.04 11.86 6.28
CA LEU A 93 -2.01 12.48 5.37
C LEU A 93 -3.11 13.28 6.08
N VAL A 94 -3.41 12.93 7.33
CA VAL A 94 -4.44 13.61 8.15
C VAL A 94 -3.85 14.86 8.79
N ILE A 95 -2.66 14.73 9.39
CA ILE A 95 -1.96 15.84 10.06
C ILE A 95 -1.28 16.83 9.10
N GLY A 96 -1.27 16.51 7.79
CA GLY A 96 -0.73 17.37 6.75
C GLY A 96 0.79 17.37 6.62
N SER A 97 1.48 16.35 7.13
CA SER A 97 2.94 16.23 6.97
C SER A 97 3.36 15.89 5.54
N ILE A 98 2.44 15.27 4.79
CA ILE A 98 2.53 15.02 3.34
C ILE A 98 1.20 15.44 2.72
N THR A 99 1.26 16.16 1.60
CA THR A 99 0.07 16.57 0.86
C THR A 99 -0.57 15.38 0.15
N THR A 100 -1.88 15.46 -0.11
CA THR A 100 -2.58 14.38 -0.83
C THR A 100 -2.03 14.15 -2.23
N ASN A 101 -1.59 15.21 -2.92
CA ASN A 101 -1.01 15.09 -4.26
C ASN A 101 0.36 14.40 -4.22
N GLU A 102 1.22 14.74 -3.24
CA GLU A 102 2.50 14.05 -3.03
C GLU A 102 2.30 12.56 -2.75
N ALA A 103 1.36 12.21 -1.86
CA ALA A 103 1.09 10.81 -1.53
C ALA A 103 0.45 10.04 -2.70
N LEU A 104 -0.43 10.69 -3.47
CA LEU A 104 -1.03 10.09 -4.66
C LEU A 104 0.04 9.80 -5.71
N PHE A 105 0.88 10.77 -6.03
CA PHE A 105 1.98 10.59 -6.98
C PHE A 105 2.95 9.49 -6.51
N PHE A 106 3.33 9.52 -5.23
CA PHE A 106 4.19 8.51 -4.64
C PHE A 106 3.58 7.11 -4.76
N GLY A 107 2.34 6.90 -4.31
CA GLY A 107 1.68 5.60 -4.37
C GLY A 107 1.45 5.09 -5.79
N VAL A 108 1.03 5.95 -6.73
CA VAL A 108 0.88 5.58 -8.15
C VAL A 108 2.23 5.20 -8.75
N SER A 109 3.29 5.97 -8.47
CA SER A 109 4.63 5.67 -8.97
C SER A 109 5.14 4.32 -8.45
N GLN A 110 4.88 4.00 -7.17
CA GLN A 110 5.26 2.72 -6.58
C GLN A 110 4.53 1.55 -7.24
N CYS A 111 3.22 1.65 -7.42
CA CYS A 111 2.44 0.62 -8.13
C CYS A 111 2.92 0.46 -9.58
N ALA A 112 3.12 1.56 -10.32
CA ALA A 112 3.56 1.50 -11.71
C ALA A 112 4.95 0.88 -11.84
N VAL A 113 5.90 1.28 -10.97
CA VAL A 113 7.24 0.69 -10.93
C VAL A 113 7.16 -0.79 -10.55
N ALA A 114 6.34 -1.16 -9.56
CA ALA A 114 6.19 -2.56 -9.16
C ALA A 114 5.66 -3.43 -10.30
N GLU A 115 4.63 -2.98 -11.02
CA GLU A 115 4.03 -3.71 -12.15
C GLU A 115 5.02 -3.90 -13.30
N ILE A 116 5.73 -2.83 -13.68
CA ILE A 116 6.80 -2.89 -14.69
C ILE A 116 7.90 -3.85 -14.23
N TYR A 117 8.34 -3.73 -12.97
CA TYR A 117 9.39 -4.56 -12.40
C TYR A 117 9.00 -6.05 -12.40
N LEU A 118 7.79 -6.39 -11.92
CA LEU A 118 7.29 -7.76 -11.89
C LEU A 118 7.16 -8.34 -13.30
N THR A 119 6.65 -7.55 -14.25
CA THR A 119 6.47 -7.99 -15.65
C THR A 119 7.79 -8.42 -16.29
N PHE A 120 8.87 -7.64 -16.09
CA PHE A 120 10.14 -7.86 -16.78
C PHE A 120 11.15 -8.72 -16.00
N LEU A 121 11.14 -8.67 -14.67
CA LEU A 121 12.13 -9.37 -13.83
C LEU A 121 11.61 -10.62 -13.14
N VAL A 122 10.29 -10.85 -13.16
CA VAL A 122 9.64 -12.03 -12.60
C VAL A 122 8.88 -12.76 -13.69
N ASN A 123 7.66 -12.32 -14.03
CA ASN A 123 6.89 -12.76 -15.18
C ASN A 123 5.59 -11.91 -15.31
N PRO A 124 4.94 -11.92 -16.49
CA PRO A 124 3.67 -11.21 -16.70
C PRO A 124 2.48 -11.73 -15.88
N LEU A 125 2.47 -13.01 -15.49
CA LEU A 125 1.37 -13.59 -14.71
C LEU A 125 1.34 -12.98 -13.29
N THR A 126 2.50 -12.89 -12.63
CA THR A 126 2.65 -12.24 -11.32
C THR A 126 2.24 -10.77 -11.37
N ALA A 127 2.56 -10.06 -12.45
CA ALA A 127 2.12 -8.68 -12.67
C ALA A 127 0.58 -8.59 -12.81
N ILE A 128 -0.05 -9.46 -13.60
CA ILE A 128 -1.52 -9.50 -13.72
C ILE A 128 -2.17 -9.74 -12.35
N LEU A 129 -1.63 -10.65 -11.54
CA LEU A 129 -2.09 -10.86 -10.16
C LEU A 129 -1.90 -9.60 -9.30
N GLY A 130 -0.79 -8.88 -9.48
CA GLY A 130 -0.55 -7.57 -8.86
C GLY A 130 -1.61 -6.52 -9.23
N LEU A 131 -1.98 -6.43 -10.51
CA LEU A 131 -3.06 -5.56 -10.97
C LEU A 131 -4.40 -5.93 -10.34
N ILE A 132 -4.69 -7.22 -10.18
CA ILE A 132 -5.89 -7.68 -9.47
C ILE A 132 -5.84 -7.25 -7.99
N VAL A 133 -4.67 -7.31 -7.33
CA VAL A 133 -4.51 -6.76 -5.97
C VAL A 133 -4.80 -5.26 -5.95
N ILE A 134 -4.21 -4.48 -6.85
CA ILE A 134 -4.41 -3.02 -6.91
C ILE A 134 -5.90 -2.70 -7.09
N ILE A 135 -6.53 -3.26 -8.11
CA ILE A 135 -7.94 -2.99 -8.45
C ILE A 135 -8.87 -3.51 -7.33
N GLY A 136 -8.66 -4.76 -6.91
CA GLY A 136 -9.48 -5.40 -5.90
C GLY A 136 -9.41 -4.69 -4.55
N TYR A 137 -8.23 -4.24 -4.15
CA TYR A 137 -8.05 -3.54 -2.88
C TYR A 137 -8.56 -2.10 -2.95
N LEU A 138 -8.12 -1.32 -3.94
CA LEU A 138 -8.40 0.12 -4.00
C LEU A 138 -9.79 0.47 -4.55
N LEU A 139 -10.24 -0.22 -5.61
CA LEU A 139 -11.47 0.13 -6.31
C LEU A 139 -12.68 -0.69 -5.87
N LEU A 140 -12.47 -1.87 -5.28
CA LEU A 140 -13.57 -2.72 -4.80
C LEU A 140 -13.64 -2.71 -3.27
N TYR A 141 -12.65 -3.26 -2.58
CA TYR A 141 -12.67 -3.43 -1.13
C TYR A 141 -12.81 -2.08 -0.40
N THR A 142 -11.93 -1.12 -0.68
CA THR A 142 -11.84 0.16 0.04
C THR A 142 -13.16 0.96 0.00
N PRO A 143 -13.85 1.14 -1.14
CA PRO A 143 -15.15 1.81 -1.14
C PRO A 143 -16.29 0.97 -0.55
N LEU A 144 -16.23 -0.37 -0.66
CA LEU A 144 -17.29 -1.24 -0.14
C LEU A 144 -17.23 -1.40 1.38
N LYS A 145 -16.06 -1.22 2.02
CA LYS A 145 -15.88 -1.43 3.47
C LYS A 145 -16.82 -0.61 4.34
N THR A 146 -17.28 0.55 3.86
CA THR A 146 -18.22 1.42 4.59
C THR A 146 -19.67 1.27 4.14
N ARG A 147 -19.95 0.39 3.17
CA ARG A 147 -21.26 0.26 2.53
C ARG A 147 -21.91 -1.10 2.74
N THR A 148 -21.13 -2.18 2.82
CA THR A 148 -21.65 -3.55 2.89
C THR A 148 -20.73 -4.49 3.65
N SER A 149 -21.32 -5.48 4.32
CA SER A 149 -20.60 -6.60 4.95
C SER A 149 -19.93 -7.53 3.93
N ALA A 150 -20.36 -7.49 2.66
CA ALA A 150 -19.72 -8.23 1.57
C ALA A 150 -18.27 -7.78 1.29
N SER A 151 -17.87 -6.62 1.80
CA SER A 151 -16.49 -6.12 1.71
C SER A 151 -15.46 -7.10 2.27
N THR A 152 -15.79 -7.88 3.31
CA THR A 152 -14.88 -8.89 3.87
C THR A 152 -14.56 -9.98 2.86
N ALA A 153 -15.56 -10.50 2.14
CA ALA A 153 -15.37 -11.53 1.13
C ALA A 153 -14.55 -10.99 -0.06
N ILE A 154 -14.83 -9.77 -0.49
CA ILE A 154 -14.11 -9.12 -1.57
C ILE A 154 -12.67 -8.81 -1.16
N GLY A 155 -12.44 -8.37 0.07
CA GLY A 155 -11.11 -8.11 0.63
C GLY A 155 -10.28 -9.37 0.85
N ALA A 156 -10.90 -10.54 1.00
CA ALA A 156 -10.20 -11.81 1.09
C ALA A 156 -9.47 -12.18 -0.21
N LEU A 157 -9.98 -11.73 -1.37
CA LEU A 157 -9.34 -11.97 -2.67
C LEU A 157 -7.93 -11.35 -2.74
N PRO A 158 -7.74 -10.03 -2.63
CA PRO A 158 -6.40 -9.44 -2.64
C PRO A 158 -5.55 -9.90 -1.45
N GLY A 159 -6.17 -10.32 -0.33
CA GLY A 159 -5.45 -10.90 0.80
C GLY A 159 -4.85 -12.29 0.54
N ALA A 160 -5.44 -13.07 -0.37
CA ALA A 160 -4.97 -14.42 -0.74
C ALA A 160 -3.98 -14.42 -1.91
N LEU A 161 -3.84 -13.31 -2.62
CA LEU A 161 -2.96 -13.20 -3.79
C LEU A 161 -1.46 -13.18 -3.49
N PRO A 162 -0.92 -12.65 -2.38
CA PRO A 162 0.53 -12.65 -2.15
C PRO A 162 1.18 -14.04 -2.18
N PRO A 163 0.65 -15.09 -1.52
CA PRO A 163 1.16 -16.45 -1.69
C PRO A 163 1.11 -16.93 -3.14
N LEU A 164 0.03 -16.63 -3.86
CA LEU A 164 -0.15 -17.05 -5.25
C LEU A 164 0.84 -16.34 -6.18
N MET A 165 1.06 -15.04 -5.98
CA MET A 165 2.10 -14.25 -6.66
C MET A 165 3.50 -14.77 -6.38
N GLY A 166 3.72 -15.34 -5.18
CA GLY A 166 4.97 -16.00 -4.85
C GLY A 166 5.14 -17.31 -5.63
N TRP A 167 4.08 -18.10 -5.76
CA TRP A 167 4.08 -19.38 -6.45
C TRP A 167 4.40 -19.29 -7.95
N THR A 168 3.90 -18.25 -8.62
CA THR A 168 3.98 -18.05 -10.07
C THR A 168 5.28 -17.39 -10.51
#